data_AF-A0A8H9WN62-F1
#
_entry.id   AF-A0A8H9WN62-F1
#
_cell.length_a   1.000
_cell.length_b   1.000
_cell.length_c   1.000
_cell.angle_alpha   90.00
_cell.angle_beta   90.00
_cell.angle_gamma   90.00
#
_symmetry.space_group_name_H-M   'P 1'
#
loop_
_entity.id
_entity.type
_entity.pdbx_description
1 polymer ?
#
loop_
_entity_poly.entity_id
_entity_poly.type
_entity_poly.pdbx_seq_one_letter_code
_entity_poly.pdbx_strand_id
1 'polypeptide(L)' 'YTLHLDHLIGSIESGKFADFAVLEQDPTELPPENLKDVQVWGTVVDGIARSASGNQA' A
#
# COMPACT_ATOMS: atom_id res chain seq x y z
N TYR A 1 -14.71 -8.79 15.74
CA TYR A 1 -14.96 -9.87 14.79
C TYR A 1 -14.19 -9.52 13.52
N THR A 2 -13.05 -10.18 13.29
CA THR A 2 -12.21 -9.96 12.11
C THR A 2 -12.93 -10.52 10.89
N LEU A 3 -12.81 -9.88 9.72
CA LEU A 3 -13.67 -10.16 8.55
C LEU A 3 -13.49 -11.55 7.89
N HIS A 4 -12.72 -12.48 8.46
CA HIS A 4 -12.35 -13.78 7.86
C HIS A 4 -11.76 -13.68 6.43
N LEU A 5 -11.29 -12.48 6.04
CA LEU A 5 -10.74 -12.20 4.71
C LEU A 5 -9.23 -12.45 4.63
N ASP A 6 -8.62 -13.06 5.65
CA ASP A 6 -7.15 -13.28 5.72
C ASP A 6 -6.62 -14.13 4.54
N HIS A 7 -7.51 -14.89 3.90
CA HIS A 7 -7.25 -15.68 2.69
C HIS A 7 -7.29 -14.86 1.39
N LEU A 8 -7.81 -13.63 1.42
CA LEU A 8 -7.96 -12.73 0.27
C LEU A 8 -7.14 -11.45 0.40
N ILE A 9 -6.91 -10.94 1.62
CA ILE A 9 -6.24 -9.65 1.89
C ILE A 9 -5.33 -9.74 3.11
N GLY A 10 -4.43 -8.76 3.28
CA GLY A 10 -3.64 -8.56 4.50
C GLY A 10 -2.19 -9.06 4.44
N SER A 11 -1.80 -9.81 3.42
CA SER A 11 -0.41 -10.13 3.09
C SER A 11 -0.21 -10.24 1.58
N ILE A 12 1.02 -10.05 1.09
CA ILE A 12 1.36 -10.16 -0.33
C ILE A 12 1.75 -11.62 -0.64
N GLU A 13 0.78 -12.39 -1.13
CA GLU A 13 0.93 -13.81 -1.48
C GLU A 13 0.17 -14.13 -2.79
N SER A 14 0.64 -15.13 -3.53
CA SER A 14 -0.05 -15.59 -4.75
C SER A 14 -1.45 -16.12 -4.42
N GLY A 15 -2.47 -15.64 -5.13
CA GLY A 15 -3.87 -15.99 -4.90
C GLY A 15 -4.67 -15.00 -4.04
N LYS A 16 -4.00 -13.99 -3.46
CA LYS A 16 -4.65 -12.85 -2.78
C LYS A 16 -4.80 -11.66 -3.71
N PHE A 17 -5.65 -10.70 -3.32
CA PHE A 17 -5.71 -9.42 -4.02
C PHE A 17 -4.37 -8.70 -3.88
N ALA A 18 -3.83 -8.25 -5.01
CA ALA A 18 -2.55 -7.56 -5.09
C ALA A 18 -2.72 -6.07 -4.69
N ASP A 19 -3.27 -5.84 -3.50
CA ASP A 19 -3.61 -4.51 -3.01
C ASP A 19 -2.51 -4.02 -2.05
N PHE A 20 -1.66 -3.11 -2.54
CA PHE A 20 -0.58 -2.50 -1.75
C PHE A 20 -0.23 -1.09 -2.24
N ALA A 21 0.43 -0.31 -1.39
CA ALA A 21 0.90 1.04 -1.69
C ALA A 21 2.43 1.06 -1.80
N VAL A 22 2.94 1.87 -2.71
CA VAL A 22 4.36 2.21 -2.83
C VAL A 22 4.55 3.59 -2.21
N LEU A 23 5.45 3.71 -1.24
CA LEU A 23 5.73 4.94 -0.52
C LEU A 23 6.98 5.63 -1.09
N GLU A 24 7.03 6.95 -1.04
CA GLU A 24 8.20 7.72 -1.51
C GLU A 24 9.40 7.64 -0.54
N GLN A 25 9.16 7.26 0.71
CA GLN A 25 10.18 7.14 1.74
C GLN A 25 10.07 5.78 2.43
N ASP A 26 11.19 5.30 2.94
CA ASP A 26 11.22 4.08 3.74
C ASP A 26 10.53 4.34 5.10
N PRO A 27 9.40 3.67 5.40
CA PRO A 27 8.69 3.85 6.65
C PRO A 27 9.48 3.34 7.87
N THR A 28 10.51 2.51 7.68
CA THR A 28 11.34 2.00 8.77
C THR A 28 12.42 2.97 9.23
N GLU A 29 12.74 3.98 8.40
CA GLU A 29 13.72 5.02 8.70
C GLU A 29 13.10 6.29 9.30
N LEU A 30 11.77 6.33 9.45
CA LEU A 30 11.02 7.48 9.92
C LEU A 30 10.50 7.27 11.35
N PRO A 31 10.44 8.33 12.18
CA PRO A 31 9.71 8.28 13.45
C PRO A 31 8.24 7.90 13.21
N PRO A 32 7.64 7.05 14.08
CA PRO A 32 6.26 6.58 13.91
C PRO A 32 5.22 7.69 13.72
N GLU A 33 5.42 8.84 14.36
CA GLU A 33 4.58 10.03 14.25
C GLU A 33 4.53 10.64 12.84
N ASN A 34 5.55 10.41 12.02
CA ASN A 34 5.68 10.96 10.67
C ASN A 34 5.16 9.99 9.58
N LEU A 35 4.86 8.74 9.93
CA LEU A 35 4.40 7.72 8.96
C LEU A 35 3.15 8.15 8.20
N LYS A 36 2.25 8.87 8.86
CA LYS A 36 1.00 9.37 8.26
C LYS A 36 1.24 10.42 7.17
N ASP A 37 2.40 11.08 7.19
CA ASP A 37 2.73 12.19 6.30
C ASP A 37 3.56 11.72 5.08
N VAL A 38 3.97 10.44 5.08
CA VAL A 38 4.70 9.81 3.97
C VAL A 38 3.83 9.82 2.72
N GLN A 39 4.37 10.41 1.66
CA GLN A 39 3.69 10.46 0.38
C GLN A 39 3.62 9.07 -0.23
N VAL A 40 2.45 8.74 -0.78
CA VAL A 40 2.25 7.55 -1.59
C VAL A 40 2.69 7.89 -3.01
N TRP A 41 3.65 7.14 -3.54
CA TRP A 41 4.06 7.25 -4.94
C TRP A 41 2.97 6.72 -5.88
N GLY A 42 2.39 5.58 -5.52
CA GLY A 42 1.31 4.93 -6.26
C GLY A 42 0.71 3.76 -5.50
N THR A 43 -0.40 3.25 -6.02
CA THR A 43 -1.08 2.07 -5.47
C THR A 43 -1.21 1.00 -6.54
N VAL A 44 -1.12 -0.26 -6.14
CA VAL A 44 -1.55 -1.38 -6.97
C VAL A 44 -2.84 -1.89 -6.36
N VAL A 45 -3.89 -1.97 -7.16
CA VAL A 45 -5.20 -2.48 -6.74
C VAL A 45 -5.69 -3.44 -7.81
N ASP A 46 -6.05 -4.65 -7.41
CA ASP A 46 -6.43 -5.74 -8.34
C ASP A 46 -5.35 -5.99 -9.42
N GLY A 47 -4.08 -5.83 -9.04
CA GLY A 47 -2.93 -5.97 -9.95
C GLY A 47 -2.71 -4.80 -10.92
N ILE A 48 -3.51 -3.73 -10.83
CA ILE A 48 -3.40 -2.56 -11.70
C ILE A 48 -2.68 -1.44 -10.94
N ALA A 49 -1.54 -0.98 -11.48
CA ALA A 49 -0.81 0.16 -10.94
C ALA A 49 -1.53 1.48 -11.27
N ARG A 50 -1.69 2.33 -10.25
CA ARG A 50 -2.28 3.66 -10.31
C ARG A 50 -1.32 4.66 -9.69
N SER A 51 -0.97 5.72 -10.42
CA SER A 51 -0.19 6.81 -9.85
C SER A 51 -1.02 7.54 -8.78
N ALA A 52 -0.37 7.96 -7.69
CA ALA A 52 -1.03 8.82 -6.73
C ALA A 52 -1.37 10.17 -7.36
N SER A 53 -2.44 10.81 -6.92
CA SER A 53 -2.96 12.06 -7.49
C SER A 53 -1.96 13.22 -7.54
N GLY A 54 -0.86 13.15 -6.79
CA GLY A 54 0.24 14.13 -6.82
C GLY A 54 1.35 13.84 -7.84
N ASN A 55 1.35 12.66 -8.49
CA ASN A 55 2.46 12.18 -9.31
C ASN A 55 2.03 11.91 -10.77
N GLN A 56 1.25 12.85 -11.33
CA GLN A 56 0.87 12.87 -12.74
C GLN A 56 2.00 13.56 -13.52
N ALA A 57 2.97 12.78 -13.98
CA ALA A 57 3.88 13.18 -15.06
C ALA A 57 3.28 12.80 -16.41
#